data_AF-A0A1V9GAF5-F1
#
_entry.id   AF-A0A1V9GAF5-F1
#
_cell.length_a   1.000
_cell.length_b   1.000
_cell.length_c   1.000
_cell.angle_alpha   90.00
_cell.angle_beta   90.00
_cell.angle_gamma   90.00
#
_symmetry.space_group_name_H-M   'P 1'
#
loop_
_entity.id
_entity.type
_entity.pdbx_description
1 polymer ?
#
loop_
_entity_poly.entity_id
_entity_poly.type
_entity_poly.pdbx_seq_one_letter_code
_entity_poly.pdbx_strand_id
1 'polypeptide(L)'
;MTLPKLTFFFTCLFLLTSCKAQIKLPQNLDEAVLYFQQQWTPAELDNFKNKPERDAVIELHQGTGIWIRNNWVYSDRDTALRNYFKALGIYAPDDISSIILTSLHRTLNKKEIELDKQVETYKAYWQPIIDCNEKQKTRAVSNYNKFKVGDNITIYMPVDTSEGNRNAVHYNCPTTEWAFNERKDLILKGTVTKKFFINDTANVFFTVRVTYLNRKDTPILMEQVQTGNERNFSLIGLTIE
;
A
#
# COMPACT_ATOMS: atom_id res chain seq x y z
N MET A 1 -75.77 -44.71 15.23
CA MET A 1 -74.44 -45.11 14.71
C MET A 1 -73.65 -43.85 14.43
N THR A 2 -72.42 -43.85 14.91
CA THR A 2 -71.61 -42.69 15.30
C THR A 2 -70.92 -41.98 14.13
N LEU A 3 -71.00 -40.65 14.12
CA LEU A 3 -70.26 -39.71 13.28
C LEU A 3 -68.74 -39.83 13.55
N PRO A 4 -67.85 -39.87 12.55
CA PRO A 4 -66.42 -39.86 12.79
C PRO A 4 -65.94 -38.43 13.09
N LYS A 5 -65.13 -38.31 14.14
CA LYS A 5 -64.51 -37.06 14.60
C LYS A 5 -63.47 -36.59 13.59
N LEU A 6 -63.66 -35.38 13.08
CA LEU A 6 -62.69 -34.61 12.31
C LEU A 6 -61.62 -34.06 13.26
N THR A 7 -60.46 -34.71 13.32
CA THR A 7 -59.27 -34.15 13.99
C THR A 7 -58.47 -33.32 13.00
N PHE A 8 -58.60 -31.99 13.11
CA PHE A 8 -57.79 -31.03 12.37
C PHE A 8 -56.43 -30.89 13.06
N PHE A 9 -55.40 -31.53 12.51
CA PHE A 9 -54.03 -31.43 13.01
C PHE A 9 -53.38 -30.18 12.39
N PHE A 10 -53.37 -29.06 13.11
CA PHE A 10 -52.70 -27.84 12.67
C PHE A 10 -51.20 -27.97 12.97
N THR A 11 -50.45 -28.63 12.09
CA THR A 11 -48.98 -28.62 12.12
C THR A 11 -48.50 -27.25 11.68
N CYS A 12 -48.30 -26.36 12.65
CA CYS A 12 -47.55 -25.13 12.47
C CYS A 12 -46.07 -25.50 12.27
N LEU A 13 -45.68 -25.73 11.02
CA LEU A 13 -44.28 -25.85 10.64
C LEU A 13 -43.67 -24.45 10.73
N PHE A 14 -43.12 -24.09 11.89
CA PHE A 14 -42.21 -22.95 11.98
C PHE A 14 -41.01 -23.25 11.09
N LEU A 15 -41.04 -22.74 9.87
CA LEU A 15 -39.83 -22.56 9.07
C LEU A 15 -38.94 -21.60 9.87
N LEU A 16 -37.97 -22.16 10.59
CA LEU A 16 -36.78 -21.42 11.00
C LEU A 16 -36.05 -21.06 9.72
N THR A 17 -36.51 -19.99 9.05
CA THR A 17 -35.68 -19.28 8.09
C THR A 17 -34.54 -18.73 8.92
N SER A 18 -33.40 -19.43 8.88
CA SER A 18 -32.13 -18.89 9.32
C SER A 18 -31.96 -17.60 8.54
N CYS A 19 -32.30 -16.47 9.17
CA CYS A 19 -32.07 -15.15 8.62
C CYS A 19 -30.55 -15.04 8.60
N LYS A 20 -29.93 -15.50 7.50
CA LYS A 20 -28.56 -15.15 7.18
C LYS A 20 -28.60 -13.64 7.07
N ALA A 21 -28.25 -12.97 8.16
CA ALA A 21 -28.14 -11.53 8.20
C ALA A 21 -27.34 -11.13 6.96
N GLN A 22 -27.97 -10.31 6.13
CA GLN A 22 -27.34 -9.78 4.93
C GLN A 22 -26.00 -9.18 5.37
N ILE A 23 -24.92 -9.62 4.72
CA ILE A 23 -23.55 -9.24 5.06
C ILE A 23 -23.48 -7.71 5.03
N LYS A 24 -23.55 -7.11 6.22
CA LYS A 24 -23.19 -5.73 6.44
C LYS A 24 -21.67 -5.71 6.41
N LEU A 25 -21.08 -4.81 5.62
CA LEU A 25 -19.64 -4.63 5.63
C LEU A 25 -19.22 -4.31 7.08
N PRO A 26 -18.14 -4.94 7.59
CA PRO A 26 -17.73 -4.73 8.96
C PRO A 26 -17.37 -3.25 9.17
N GLN A 27 -17.79 -2.66 10.29
CA GLN A 27 -17.57 -1.25 10.57
C GLN A 27 -16.33 -1.00 11.44
N ASN A 28 -15.81 -2.05 12.08
CA ASN A 28 -14.69 -2.04 13.02
C ASN A 28 -13.99 -3.41 13.03
N LEU A 29 -12.93 -3.54 13.82
CA LEU A 29 -12.15 -4.77 13.93
C LEU A 29 -12.97 -5.97 14.44
N ASP A 30 -13.78 -5.77 15.48
CA ASP A 30 -14.55 -6.86 16.10
C ASP A 30 -15.56 -7.45 15.11
N GLU A 31 -16.25 -6.60 14.35
CA GLU A 31 -17.15 -7.03 13.28
C GLU A 31 -16.40 -7.76 12.15
N ALA A 32 -15.18 -7.33 11.82
CA ALA A 32 -14.36 -7.97 10.80
C ALA A 32 -13.90 -9.38 11.26
N VAL A 33 -13.51 -9.54 12.52
CA VAL A 33 -13.17 -10.84 13.12
C VAL A 33 -14.40 -11.74 13.17
N LEU A 34 -15.54 -11.22 13.65
CA LEU A 34 -16.79 -11.95 13.74
C LEU A 34 -17.26 -12.44 12.37
N TYR A 35 -17.12 -11.62 11.33
CA TYR A 35 -17.42 -12.02 9.95
C TYR A 35 -16.70 -13.31 9.58
N PHE A 36 -15.37 -13.38 9.78
CA PHE A 36 -14.61 -14.57 9.40
C PHE A 36 -14.94 -15.78 10.28
N GLN A 37 -15.20 -15.58 11.57
CA GLN A 37 -15.67 -16.67 12.44
C GLN A 37 -17.00 -17.28 11.99
N GLN A 38 -17.86 -16.49 11.34
CA GLN A 38 -19.16 -16.95 10.84
C GLN A 38 -19.11 -17.50 9.41
N GLN A 39 -18.25 -16.94 8.55
CA GLN A 39 -18.22 -17.30 7.13
C GLN A 39 -17.27 -18.46 6.83
N TRP A 40 -16.18 -18.61 7.57
CA TRP A 40 -15.27 -19.74 7.38
C TRP A 40 -15.83 -21.01 8.00
N THR A 41 -15.57 -22.13 7.32
CA THR A 41 -15.87 -23.46 7.82
C THR A 41 -15.04 -23.77 9.07
N PRO A 42 -15.49 -24.70 9.93
CA PRO A 42 -14.70 -25.15 11.07
C PRO A 42 -13.30 -25.64 10.68
N ALA A 43 -13.16 -26.30 9.53
CA ALA A 43 -11.88 -26.80 9.04
C ALA A 43 -10.92 -25.66 8.63
N GLU A 44 -11.43 -24.62 7.97
CA GLU A 44 -10.63 -23.42 7.62
C GLU A 44 -10.15 -22.69 8.88
N LEU A 45 -11.05 -22.50 9.85
CA LEU A 45 -10.72 -21.87 11.14
C LEU A 45 -9.68 -22.69 11.91
N ASP A 46 -9.82 -24.02 11.96
CA ASP A 46 -8.88 -24.90 12.65
C ASP A 46 -7.51 -24.92 11.97
N ASN A 47 -7.46 -25.02 10.63
CA ASN A 47 -6.21 -24.95 9.88
C ASN A 47 -5.49 -23.61 10.08
N PHE A 48 -6.22 -22.50 10.07
CA PHE A 48 -5.65 -21.17 10.32
C PHE A 48 -5.14 -21.03 11.77
N LYS A 49 -5.95 -21.45 12.73
CA LYS A 49 -5.64 -21.39 14.17
C LYS A 49 -4.39 -22.17 14.56
N ASN A 50 -4.18 -23.35 13.98
CA ASN A 50 -3.14 -24.30 14.40
C ASN A 50 -1.75 -24.01 13.80
N LYS A 51 -1.63 -23.00 12.94
CA LYS A 51 -0.33 -22.50 12.43
C LYS A 51 0.28 -21.46 13.39
N PRO A 52 1.61 -21.29 13.41
CA PRO A 52 2.23 -20.14 14.06
C PRO A 52 1.63 -18.84 13.52
N GLU A 53 1.35 -17.87 14.41
CA GLU A 53 0.61 -16.63 14.07
C GLU A 53 1.17 -15.92 12.83
N ARG A 54 2.50 -15.73 12.79
CA ARG A 54 3.18 -15.09 11.66
C ARG A 54 2.98 -15.85 10.35
N ASP A 55 3.15 -17.17 10.37
CA ASP A 55 3.03 -18.00 9.17
C ASP A 55 1.58 -18.06 8.68
N ALA A 56 0.62 -18.14 9.60
CA ALA A 56 -0.80 -18.12 9.31
C ALA A 56 -1.19 -16.83 8.56
N VAL A 57 -0.74 -15.67 9.05
CA VAL A 57 -1.03 -14.36 8.45
C VAL A 57 -0.32 -14.19 7.10
N ILE A 58 0.96 -14.57 7.00
CA ILE A 58 1.73 -14.48 5.75
C ILE A 58 1.12 -15.35 4.65
N GLU A 59 0.75 -16.59 4.97
CA GLU A 59 0.14 -17.54 4.01
C GLU A 59 -1.14 -16.97 3.41
N LEU A 60 -1.95 -16.28 4.21
CA LEU A 60 -3.20 -15.67 3.75
C LEU A 60 -3.03 -14.26 3.16
N HIS A 61 -1.83 -13.66 3.21
CA HIS A 61 -1.60 -12.28 2.77
C HIS A 61 -2.01 -12.04 1.30
N GLN A 62 -1.68 -12.98 0.40
CA GLN A 62 -2.00 -12.89 -1.02
C GLN A 62 -3.37 -13.50 -1.38
N GLY A 63 -4.01 -14.22 -0.46
CA GLY A 63 -5.35 -14.77 -0.64
C GLY A 63 -6.39 -13.90 0.03
N THR A 64 -6.79 -14.28 1.25
CA THR A 64 -7.75 -13.55 2.07
C THR A 64 -7.35 -12.09 2.28
N GLY A 65 -6.06 -11.80 2.45
CA GLY A 65 -5.57 -10.42 2.60
C GLY A 65 -5.93 -9.54 1.40
N ILE A 66 -5.70 -10.02 0.16
CA ILE A 66 -6.12 -9.31 -1.06
C ILE A 66 -7.64 -9.15 -1.08
N TRP A 67 -8.36 -10.22 -0.73
CA TRP A 67 -9.82 -10.18 -0.72
C TRP A 67 -10.36 -9.12 0.24
N ILE A 68 -9.83 -9.02 1.46
CA ILE A 68 -10.18 -7.96 2.43
C ILE A 68 -9.93 -6.58 1.82
N ARG A 69 -8.73 -6.36 1.26
CA ARG A 69 -8.36 -5.06 0.67
C ARG A 69 -9.32 -4.64 -0.43
N ASN A 70 -9.61 -5.54 -1.36
CA ASN A 70 -10.45 -5.25 -2.53
C ASN A 70 -11.93 -5.05 -2.16
N ASN A 71 -12.45 -5.83 -1.23
CA ASN A 71 -13.88 -5.82 -0.92
C ASN A 71 -14.25 -4.82 0.18
N TRP A 72 -13.36 -4.57 1.15
CA TRP A 72 -13.69 -3.76 2.33
C TRP A 72 -12.90 -2.45 2.42
N VAL A 73 -11.69 -2.38 1.86
CA VAL A 73 -10.82 -1.21 2.05
C VAL A 73 -10.83 -0.29 0.83
N TYR A 74 -10.65 -0.82 -0.38
CA TYR A 74 -10.62 -0.03 -1.61
C TYR A 74 -12.02 0.38 -2.08
N SER A 75 -13.07 -0.34 -1.67
CA SER A 75 -14.45 -0.02 -2.03
C SER A 75 -14.87 1.33 -1.43
N ASP A 76 -15.50 2.18 -2.25
CA ASP A 76 -16.11 3.44 -1.80
C ASP A 76 -17.59 3.28 -1.41
N ARG A 77 -18.12 2.06 -1.45
CA ARG A 77 -19.53 1.78 -1.09
C ARG A 77 -19.79 1.91 0.41
N ASP A 78 -18.83 1.48 1.22
CA ASP A 78 -18.84 1.65 2.67
C ASP A 78 -17.41 1.96 3.12
N THR A 79 -17.25 3.02 3.89
CA THR A 79 -15.95 3.51 4.34
C THR A 79 -15.75 3.35 5.84
N ALA A 80 -16.71 2.75 6.56
CA ALA A 80 -16.68 2.66 8.02
C ALA A 80 -15.43 1.96 8.55
N LEU A 81 -15.11 0.75 8.05
CA LEU A 81 -13.90 0.01 8.43
C LEU A 81 -12.64 0.83 8.18
N ARG A 82 -12.54 1.41 6.98
CA ARG A 82 -11.40 2.24 6.57
C ARG A 82 -11.25 3.45 7.48
N ASN A 83 -12.35 4.10 7.86
CA ASN A 83 -12.35 5.25 8.75
C ASN A 83 -12.00 4.86 10.19
N TYR A 84 -12.44 3.68 10.65
CA TYR A 84 -12.03 3.10 11.93
C TYR A 84 -10.51 2.96 12.01
N PHE A 85 -9.88 2.31 11.02
CA PHE A 85 -8.42 2.17 11.01
C PHE A 85 -7.67 3.50 10.82
N LYS A 86 -8.20 4.42 10.00
CA LYS A 86 -7.66 5.77 9.87
C LYS A 86 -7.65 6.53 11.20
N ALA A 87 -8.69 6.38 12.01
CA ALA A 87 -8.75 6.99 13.34
C ALA A 87 -7.67 6.43 14.29
N LEU A 88 -7.21 5.20 14.05
CA LEU A 88 -6.08 4.59 14.75
C LEU A 88 -4.70 4.99 14.17
N GLY A 89 -4.67 5.72 13.05
CA GLY A 89 -3.44 6.08 12.33
C GLY A 89 -2.94 5.00 11.37
N ILE A 90 -3.79 4.04 10.98
CA ILE A 90 -3.47 2.99 10.00
C ILE A 90 -4.14 3.31 8.67
N TYR A 91 -3.32 3.52 7.64
CA TYR A 91 -3.77 3.96 6.32
C TYR A 91 -3.56 2.92 5.22
N ALA A 92 -2.52 2.08 5.34
CA ALA A 92 -2.18 1.11 4.31
C ALA A 92 -3.16 -0.08 4.35
N PRO A 93 -3.80 -0.44 3.22
CA PRO A 93 -4.72 -1.58 3.16
C PRO A 93 -4.08 -2.92 3.54
N ASP A 94 -2.77 -3.10 3.27
CA ASP A 94 -2.01 -4.29 3.66
C ASP A 94 -1.87 -4.43 5.18
N ASP A 95 -1.68 -3.31 5.88
CA ASP A 95 -1.63 -3.30 7.34
C ASP A 95 -3.02 -3.59 7.93
N ILE A 96 -4.07 -3.00 7.35
CA ILE A 96 -5.46 -3.23 7.76
C ILE A 96 -5.81 -4.72 7.67
N SER A 97 -5.53 -5.36 6.54
CA SER A 97 -5.84 -6.78 6.36
C SER A 97 -4.99 -7.66 7.27
N SER A 98 -3.72 -7.32 7.49
CA SER A 98 -2.83 -8.03 8.41
C SER A 98 -3.28 -7.93 9.87
N ILE A 99 -3.73 -6.75 10.32
CA ILE A 99 -4.29 -6.56 11.67
C ILE A 99 -5.55 -7.39 11.85
N ILE A 100 -6.46 -7.42 10.87
CA ILE A 100 -7.68 -8.23 10.94
C ILE A 100 -7.35 -9.72 11.07
N LEU A 101 -6.44 -10.24 10.22
CA LEU A 101 -6.05 -11.65 10.24
C LEU A 101 -5.29 -12.03 11.53
N THR A 102 -4.40 -11.17 12.01
CA THR A 102 -3.70 -11.36 13.29
C THR A 102 -4.70 -11.40 14.45
N SER A 103 -5.67 -10.50 14.46
CA SER A 103 -6.70 -10.42 15.50
C SER A 103 -7.64 -11.63 15.47
N LEU A 104 -7.99 -12.13 14.29
CA LEU A 104 -8.73 -13.38 14.13
C LEU A 104 -7.94 -14.55 14.72
N HIS A 105 -6.65 -14.68 14.39
CA HIS A 105 -5.80 -15.77 14.89
C HIS A 105 -5.71 -15.76 16.42
N ARG A 106 -5.49 -14.58 17.01
CA ARG A 106 -5.44 -14.39 18.47
C ARG A 106 -6.77 -14.73 19.13
N THR A 107 -7.88 -14.30 18.54
CA THR A 107 -9.23 -14.61 19.04
C THR A 107 -9.50 -16.12 19.05
N LEU A 108 -9.17 -16.83 17.97
CA LEU A 108 -9.33 -18.30 17.88
C LEU A 108 -8.45 -19.07 18.89
N ASN A 109 -7.34 -18.47 19.29
CA ASN A 109 -6.39 -18.99 20.28
C ASN A 109 -6.59 -18.44 21.69
N LYS A 110 -7.66 -17.68 21.96
CA LYS A 110 -7.94 -17.04 23.26
C LYS A 110 -6.78 -16.18 23.78
N LYS A 111 -6.04 -15.55 22.87
CA LYS A 111 -4.99 -14.58 23.17
C LYS A 111 -5.57 -13.17 23.10
N GLU A 112 -5.02 -12.28 23.90
CA GLU A 112 -5.32 -10.86 23.79
C GLU A 112 -4.93 -10.35 22.40
N ILE A 113 -5.78 -9.54 21.78
CA ILE A 113 -5.53 -9.00 20.44
C ILE A 113 -4.33 -8.05 20.45
N GLU A 114 -4.11 -7.31 21.55
CA GLU A 114 -3.09 -6.26 21.67
C GLU A 114 -3.14 -5.25 20.51
N LEU A 115 -4.34 -4.75 20.16
CA LEU A 115 -4.53 -3.88 18.98
C LEU A 115 -3.60 -2.67 18.99
N ASP A 116 -3.46 -1.99 20.13
CA ASP A 116 -2.58 -0.82 20.26
C ASP A 116 -1.12 -1.15 19.89
N LYS A 117 -0.63 -2.32 20.31
CA LYS A 117 0.73 -2.78 20.00
C LYS A 117 0.91 -3.12 18.51
N GLN A 118 -0.11 -3.72 17.90
CA GLN A 118 -0.12 -3.94 16.44
C GLN A 118 -0.06 -2.59 15.70
N VAL A 119 -0.89 -1.62 16.10
CA VAL A 119 -0.94 -0.27 15.51
C VAL A 119 0.39 0.45 15.65
N GLU A 120 0.99 0.45 16.84
CA GLU A 120 2.28 1.12 17.08
C GLU A 120 3.43 0.49 16.28
N THR A 121 3.38 -0.83 16.04
CA THR A 121 4.36 -1.50 15.17
C THR A 121 4.33 -0.96 13.75
N TYR A 122 3.13 -0.79 13.17
CA TYR A 122 2.98 -0.24 11.81
C TYR A 122 3.32 1.24 11.74
N LYS A 123 2.94 2.04 12.74
CA LYS A 123 3.36 3.46 12.80
C LYS A 123 4.88 3.60 12.84
N ALA A 124 5.55 2.82 13.68
CA ALA A 124 7.01 2.84 13.78
C ALA A 124 7.69 2.44 12.46
N TYR A 125 7.10 1.49 11.72
CA TYR A 125 7.60 1.09 10.40
C TYR A 125 7.45 2.22 9.36
N TRP A 126 6.28 2.88 9.30
CA TRP A 126 6.00 3.89 8.26
C TRP A 126 6.56 5.27 8.55
N GLN A 127 6.72 5.66 9.83
CA GLN A 127 7.18 7.00 10.21
C GLN A 127 8.45 7.46 9.48
N PRO A 128 9.55 6.70 9.44
CA PRO A 128 10.76 7.14 8.73
C PRO A 128 10.54 7.30 7.21
N ILE A 129 9.63 6.53 6.61
CA ILE A 129 9.28 6.63 5.20
C ILE A 129 8.48 7.91 4.95
N ILE A 130 7.50 8.21 5.80
CA ILE A 130 6.70 9.43 5.76
C ILE A 130 7.61 10.67 5.90
N ASP A 131 8.46 10.68 6.92
CA ASP A 131 9.39 11.79 7.16
C ASP A 131 10.35 12.02 5.99
N CYS A 132 10.85 10.93 5.39
CA CYS A 132 11.68 11.00 4.20
C CYS A 132 10.91 11.56 2.99
N ASN A 133 9.70 11.08 2.74
CA ASN A 133 8.87 11.54 1.62
C ASN A 133 8.58 13.04 1.72
N GLU A 134 8.26 13.55 2.92
CA GLU A 134 8.02 14.98 3.14
C GLU A 134 9.28 15.83 2.88
N LYS A 135 10.46 15.34 3.29
CA LYS A 135 11.74 16.00 2.97
C LYS A 135 12.01 16.02 1.46
N GLN A 136 11.79 14.89 0.78
CA GLN A 136 11.97 14.81 -0.67
C GLN A 136 11.01 15.75 -1.42
N LYS A 137 9.74 15.82 -0.99
CA LYS A 137 8.72 16.72 -1.53
C LYS A 137 9.10 18.19 -1.35
N THR A 138 9.57 18.56 -0.16
CA THR A 138 10.06 19.92 0.14
C THR A 138 11.25 20.29 -0.76
N ARG A 139 12.23 19.38 -0.90
CA ARG A 139 13.39 19.59 -1.77
C ARG A 139 12.99 19.72 -3.24
N ALA A 140 12.06 18.89 -3.71
CA ALA A 140 11.53 18.93 -5.06
C ALA A 140 10.93 20.30 -5.39
N VAL A 141 10.07 20.84 -4.51
CA VAL A 141 9.47 22.18 -4.67
C VAL A 141 10.54 23.28 -4.61
N SER A 142 11.51 23.17 -3.71
CA SER A 142 12.63 24.13 -3.64
C SER A 142 13.42 24.17 -4.95
N ASN A 143 13.77 23.01 -5.51
CA ASN A 143 14.44 22.91 -6.81
C ASN A 143 13.56 23.46 -7.93
N TYR A 144 12.27 23.13 -7.92
CA TYR A 144 11.31 23.65 -8.89
C TYR A 144 11.29 25.19 -8.91
N ASN A 145 11.31 25.84 -7.74
CA ASN A 145 11.29 27.30 -7.66
C ASN A 145 12.64 27.93 -7.99
N LYS A 146 13.75 27.25 -7.65
CA LYS A 146 15.12 27.72 -7.91
C LYS A 146 15.42 27.84 -9.40
N PHE A 147 15.14 26.80 -10.19
CA PHE A 147 15.53 26.73 -11.60
C PHE A 147 14.44 27.26 -12.55
N LYS A 148 14.85 27.81 -13.69
CA LYS A 148 14.01 28.38 -14.74
C LYS A 148 14.13 27.59 -16.03
N VAL A 149 13.16 27.76 -16.92
CA VAL A 149 13.28 27.25 -18.29
C VAL A 149 14.47 27.94 -18.97
N GLY A 150 15.32 27.15 -19.61
CA GLY A 150 16.59 27.59 -20.20
C GLY A 150 17.82 27.35 -19.31
N ASP A 151 17.64 27.07 -18.02
CA ASP A 151 18.77 26.78 -17.13
C ASP A 151 19.40 25.43 -17.48
N ASN A 152 20.73 25.38 -17.39
CA ASN A 152 21.47 24.13 -17.44
C ASN A 152 21.57 23.55 -16.04
N ILE A 153 21.23 22.27 -15.90
CA ILE A 153 21.23 21.55 -14.63
C ILE A 153 22.05 20.26 -14.73
N THR A 154 22.52 19.80 -13.58
CA THR A 154 23.09 18.47 -13.42
C THR A 154 22.17 17.63 -12.54
N ILE A 155 21.78 16.45 -13.00
CA ILE A 155 20.99 15.47 -12.26
C ILE A 155 21.90 14.31 -11.88
N TYR A 156 21.86 13.95 -10.60
CA TYR A 156 22.58 12.82 -10.02
C TYR A 156 21.58 11.74 -9.65
N MET A 157 21.81 10.51 -10.12
CA MET A 157 20.92 9.38 -9.85
C MET A 157 21.69 8.15 -9.36
N PRO A 158 21.22 7.49 -8.28
CA PRO A 158 21.74 6.18 -7.89
C PRO A 158 21.46 5.18 -9.01
N VAL A 159 22.39 4.24 -9.18
CA VAL A 159 22.20 3.13 -10.12
C VAL A 159 21.96 1.83 -9.36
N ASP A 160 20.82 1.21 -9.60
CA ASP A 160 20.59 -0.17 -9.21
C ASP A 160 21.36 -1.10 -10.17
N THR A 161 22.01 -2.09 -9.59
CA THR A 161 22.77 -3.12 -10.31
C THR A 161 22.31 -4.54 -9.93
N SER A 162 21.17 -4.67 -9.24
CA SER A 162 20.59 -5.96 -8.89
C SER A 162 20.30 -6.79 -10.13
N GLU A 163 20.36 -8.12 -9.99
CA GLU A 163 19.98 -9.06 -11.05
C GLU A 163 20.80 -8.91 -12.35
N GLY A 164 21.99 -8.31 -12.28
CA GLY A 164 22.89 -8.13 -13.42
C GLY A 164 22.49 -7.01 -14.39
N ASN A 165 21.40 -6.28 -14.11
CA ASN A 165 20.95 -5.16 -14.92
C ASN A 165 21.30 -3.82 -14.26
N ARG A 166 21.75 -2.85 -15.07
CA ARG A 166 21.99 -1.48 -14.60
C ARG A 166 20.78 -0.61 -14.87
N ASN A 167 20.31 0.13 -13.88
CA ASN A 167 19.23 1.09 -14.07
C ASN A 167 19.39 2.29 -13.13
N ALA A 168 19.36 3.51 -13.66
CA ALA A 168 19.31 4.71 -12.84
C ALA A 168 17.90 4.87 -12.27
N VAL A 169 17.81 4.99 -10.94
CA VAL A 169 16.55 5.01 -10.19
C VAL A 169 16.42 6.30 -9.39
N HIS A 170 15.21 6.58 -8.93
CA HIS A 170 15.01 7.58 -7.90
C HIS A 170 15.59 7.11 -6.58
N TYR A 171 15.86 8.07 -5.73
CA TYR A 171 16.27 7.76 -4.39
C TYR A 171 15.09 7.30 -3.52
N ASN A 172 15.16 6.06 -3.02
CA ASN A 172 14.04 5.42 -2.32
C ASN A 172 14.11 5.65 -0.80
N CYS A 173 13.00 6.16 -0.25
CA CYS A 173 12.78 6.22 1.20
C CYS A 173 12.68 4.80 1.82
N PRO A 174 13.07 4.62 3.10
CA PRO A 174 13.44 5.65 4.09
C PRO A 174 14.91 6.07 4.04
N THR A 175 15.72 5.44 3.19
CA THR A 175 17.11 5.85 3.01
C THR A 175 17.07 7.32 2.57
N THR A 176 17.72 8.22 3.34
CA THR A 176 17.83 9.66 3.02
C THR A 176 19.26 10.11 2.63
N GLU A 177 20.27 9.30 2.95
CA GLU A 177 21.67 9.50 2.63
C GLU A 177 22.14 8.56 1.50
N TRP A 178 22.10 9.05 0.27
CA TRP A 178 22.86 8.46 -0.83
C TRP A 178 24.03 9.38 -1.13
N ALA A 179 25.24 8.83 -1.00
CA ALA A 179 26.46 9.48 -1.44
C ALA A 179 26.75 9.09 -2.88
N PHE A 180 26.89 10.11 -3.74
CA PHE A 180 27.22 9.90 -5.14
C PHE A 180 28.54 9.14 -5.28
N ASN A 181 28.54 8.09 -6.10
CA ASN A 181 29.72 7.33 -6.47
C ASN A 181 29.98 7.42 -7.97
N GLU A 182 31.01 8.16 -8.38
CA GLU A 182 31.39 8.37 -9.78
C GLU A 182 31.60 7.06 -10.58
N ARG A 183 32.03 5.99 -9.91
CA ARG A 183 32.31 4.68 -10.54
C ARG A 183 31.06 3.85 -10.74
N LYS A 184 29.95 4.19 -10.09
CA LYS A 184 28.71 3.42 -10.12
C LYS A 184 27.55 4.21 -10.73
N ASP A 185 27.38 5.44 -10.28
CA ASP A 185 26.16 6.21 -10.42
C ASP A 185 26.11 7.03 -11.71
N LEU A 186 24.91 7.55 -12.01
CA LEU A 186 24.65 8.30 -13.22
C LEU A 186 24.73 9.80 -12.95
N ILE A 187 25.43 10.50 -13.85
CA ILE A 187 25.36 11.95 -14.02
C ILE A 187 24.71 12.22 -15.36
N LEU A 188 23.63 13.00 -15.34
CA LEU A 188 22.99 13.57 -16.51
C LEU A 188 23.13 15.08 -16.45
N LYS A 189 23.55 15.71 -17.56
CA LYS A 189 23.44 17.17 -17.71
C LYS A 189 22.46 17.48 -18.82
N GLY A 190 21.74 18.59 -18.67
CA GLY A 190 20.75 18.99 -19.64
C GLY A 190 20.23 20.40 -19.40
N THR A 191 19.40 20.86 -20.32
CA THR A 191 18.73 22.15 -20.23
C THR A 191 17.26 21.93 -19.89
N VAL A 192 16.73 22.67 -18.91
CA VAL A 192 15.31 22.64 -18.57
C VAL A 192 14.52 23.28 -19.71
N THR A 193 13.68 22.50 -20.39
CA THR A 193 12.86 22.99 -21.52
C THR A 193 11.41 23.26 -21.11
N LYS A 194 10.93 22.62 -20.03
CA LYS A 194 9.59 22.84 -19.49
C LYS A 194 9.57 22.58 -17.99
N LYS A 195 8.66 23.27 -17.30
CA LYS A 195 8.31 23.06 -15.89
C LYS A 195 6.82 22.81 -15.77
N PHE A 196 6.40 21.81 -14.99
CA PHE A 196 4.97 21.52 -14.77
C PHE A 196 4.77 20.74 -13.47
N PHE A 197 3.51 20.58 -13.06
CA PHE A 197 3.11 19.72 -11.95
C PHE A 197 1.93 18.84 -12.38
N ILE A 198 1.73 17.71 -11.70
CA ILE A 198 0.63 16.78 -11.98
C ILE A 198 -0.23 16.62 -10.72
N ASN A 199 -1.50 17.03 -10.81
CA ASN A 199 -2.55 16.92 -9.78
C ASN A 199 -2.30 17.70 -8.46
N ASP A 200 -1.08 17.72 -7.95
CA ASP A 200 -0.64 18.44 -6.74
C ASP A 200 0.47 19.42 -7.13
N THR A 201 0.38 20.67 -6.66
CA THR A 201 1.40 21.72 -6.86
C THR A 201 2.79 21.35 -6.33
N ALA A 202 2.89 20.34 -5.47
CA ALA A 202 4.14 19.82 -4.96
C ALA A 202 4.60 18.51 -5.65
N ASN A 203 3.80 17.96 -6.56
CA ASN A 203 4.20 16.88 -7.47
C ASN A 203 4.76 17.49 -8.76
N VAL A 204 6.01 17.97 -8.67
CA VAL A 204 6.65 18.86 -9.64
C VAL A 204 7.65 18.14 -10.54
N PHE A 205 7.73 18.61 -11.79
CA PHE A 205 8.50 17.99 -12.86
C PHE A 205 9.26 19.01 -13.72
N PHE A 206 10.40 18.57 -14.26
CA PHE A 206 11.07 19.22 -15.37
C PHE A 206 11.03 18.33 -16.61
N THR A 207 10.80 18.93 -17.78
CA THR A 207 11.28 18.36 -19.04
C THR A 207 12.71 18.86 -19.25
N VAL A 208 13.64 17.93 -19.47
CA VAL A 208 15.06 18.20 -19.61
C VAL A 208 15.53 17.67 -20.95
N ARG A 209 16.15 18.54 -21.75
CA ARG A 209 16.87 18.14 -22.95
C ARG A 209 18.27 17.70 -22.56
N VAL A 210 18.55 16.41 -22.76
CA VAL A 210 19.81 15.79 -22.33
C VAL A 210 20.96 16.27 -23.20
N THR A 211 22.00 16.83 -22.60
CA THR A 211 23.21 17.28 -23.29
C THR A 211 24.41 16.39 -22.98
N TYR A 212 24.40 15.68 -21.85
CA TYR A 212 25.48 14.79 -21.45
C TYR A 212 24.98 13.65 -20.56
N LEU A 213 25.61 12.48 -20.73
CA LEU A 213 25.50 11.33 -19.84
C LEU A 213 26.91 10.79 -19.60
N ASN A 214 27.28 10.55 -18.34
CA ASN A 214 28.55 9.88 -18.04
C ASN A 214 28.55 8.39 -18.45
N ARG A 215 27.36 7.78 -18.56
CA ARG A 215 27.16 6.36 -18.88
C ARG A 215 26.01 6.21 -19.87
N LYS A 216 26.31 5.80 -21.09
CA LYS A 216 25.31 5.60 -22.16
C LYS A 216 24.65 4.23 -22.15
N ASP A 217 25.24 3.28 -21.42
CA ASP A 217 24.79 1.90 -21.24
C ASP A 217 23.78 1.75 -20.09
N THR A 218 23.56 2.81 -19.31
CA THR A 218 22.70 2.77 -18.12
C THR A 218 21.34 3.42 -18.45
N PRO A 219 20.26 2.63 -18.64
CA PRO A 219 18.91 3.18 -18.76
C PRO A 219 18.50 3.98 -17.53
N ILE A 220 17.55 4.89 -17.73
CA ILE A 220 16.97 5.74 -16.70
C ILE A 220 15.52 5.32 -16.52
N LEU A 221 15.17 4.83 -15.33
CA LEU A 221 13.82 4.34 -15.03
C LEU A 221 13.31 3.34 -16.07
N MET A 222 14.18 2.38 -16.42
CA MET A 222 13.95 1.32 -17.43
C MET A 222 13.91 1.79 -18.88
N GLU A 223 14.11 3.08 -19.14
CA GLU A 223 14.10 3.64 -20.50
C GLU A 223 15.51 4.00 -20.98
N GLN A 224 15.82 3.66 -22.22
CA GLN A 224 17.07 4.10 -22.85
C GLN A 224 17.02 5.61 -23.12
N VAL A 225 18.09 6.32 -22.78
CA VAL A 225 18.20 7.77 -22.95
C VAL A 225 19.50 8.11 -23.64
N GLN A 226 19.42 8.99 -24.63
CA GLN A 226 20.56 9.47 -25.41
C GLN A 226 20.61 11.00 -25.37
N THR A 227 21.80 11.55 -25.64
CA THR A 227 21.97 12.99 -25.85
C THR A 227 21.02 13.49 -26.95
N GLY A 228 20.41 14.65 -26.73
CA GLY A 228 19.41 15.25 -27.60
C GLY A 228 17.97 14.84 -27.27
N ASN A 229 17.75 13.75 -26.51
CA ASN A 229 16.40 13.39 -26.06
C ASN A 229 15.86 14.41 -25.06
N GLU A 230 14.54 14.60 -25.07
CA GLU A 230 13.82 15.28 -24.00
C GLU A 230 13.14 14.24 -23.11
N ARG A 231 13.28 14.39 -21.78
CA ARG A 231 12.70 13.49 -20.79
C ARG A 231 12.08 14.26 -19.65
N ASN A 232 10.97 13.72 -19.13
CA ASN A 232 10.32 14.25 -17.94
C ASN A 232 10.91 13.60 -16.70
N PHE A 233 11.29 14.42 -15.73
CA PHE A 233 11.84 13.99 -14.46
C PHE A 233 10.96 14.49 -13.33
N SER A 234 10.43 13.58 -12.51
CA SER A 234 9.88 13.93 -11.21
C SER A 234 11.02 14.46 -10.35
N LEU A 235 10.86 15.64 -9.73
CA LEU A 235 11.91 16.18 -8.87
C LEU A 235 11.94 15.51 -7.49
N ILE A 236 10.93 14.70 -7.16
CA ILE A 236 10.90 13.90 -5.94
C ILE A 236 11.97 12.81 -6.03
N GLY A 237 12.77 12.68 -4.97
CA GLY A 237 13.86 11.70 -4.92
C GLY A 237 15.01 11.96 -5.90
N LEU A 238 15.10 13.17 -6.48
CA LEU A 238 16.22 13.57 -7.34
C LEU A 238 17.15 14.57 -6.67
N THR A 239 18.45 14.42 -6.93
CA THR A 239 19.48 15.40 -6.58
C THR A 239 19.84 16.20 -7.83
N ILE A 240 19.69 17.53 -7.73
CA ILE A 240 19.84 18.47 -8.85
C ILE A 240 20.72 19.64 -8.41
N GLU A 241 21.68 20.01 -9.26
CA GLU A 241 22.58 21.16 -9.09
C GLU A 241 22.52 22.13 -10.27
#